data_AF-A0A931GBN9-F1
#
_entry.id   AF-A0A931GBN9-F1
#
_cell.length_a   1.000
_cell.length_b   1.000
_cell.length_c   1.000
_cell.angle_alpha   90.00
_cell.angle_beta   90.00
_cell.angle_gamma   90.00
#
_symmetry.space_group_name_H-M   'P 1'
#
loop_
_entity.id
_entity.type
_entity.pdbx_description
1 polymer ?
#
loop_
_entity_poly.entity_id
_entity_poly.type
_entity_poly.pdbx_seq_one_letter_code
_entity_poly.pdbx_strand_id
1 'polypeptide(L)'
;MTELISKYKHIWGDNPRALLEEYNYQSELTMKLDTLKPEYLDLKTFYEIVLWKLNRFPNIQSDLLDELKGAGTLKAKEHRQAEELLQKLLTTPGIALPMASTILRFLNPSVFQIIDDRVYRIIHPGKAKYPSKPQKLNKRYLSISCDIYFDYLDALHKLASPKLPFEEADRILYELDIKLGNKIGTGI
;
A
#
# COMPACT_ATOMS: atom_id res chain seq x y z
N MET A 1 -31.98 16.06 -22.08
CA MET A 1 -30.53 16.16 -22.43
C MET A 1 -30.09 17.63 -22.49
N THR A 2 -30.88 18.51 -23.11
CA THR A 2 -30.65 19.97 -23.23
C THR A 2 -30.68 20.74 -21.89
N GLU A 3 -31.51 20.31 -20.93
CA GLU A 3 -31.59 20.96 -19.61
C GLU A 3 -30.29 20.84 -18.79
N LEU A 4 -29.62 19.69 -18.85
CA LEU A 4 -28.35 19.47 -18.15
C LEU A 4 -27.24 20.38 -18.71
N ILE A 5 -27.18 20.47 -20.05
CA ILE A 5 -26.20 21.31 -20.76
C ILE A 5 -26.39 22.79 -20.38
N SER A 6 -27.64 23.26 -20.40
CA SER A 6 -28.00 24.62 -20.02
C SER A 6 -27.72 24.90 -18.54
N LYS A 7 -28.11 23.98 -17.64
CA LYS A 7 -27.95 24.10 -16.19
C LYS A 7 -26.51 24.38 -15.76
N TYR A 8 -25.53 23.73 -16.39
CA TYR A 8 -24.11 23.86 -16.03
C TYR A 8 -23.28 24.67 -17.04
N LYS A 9 -23.93 25.42 -17.94
CA LYS A 9 -23.24 26.34 -18.88
C LYS A 9 -22.30 27.32 -18.17
N HIS A 10 -22.63 27.72 -16.94
CA HIS A 10 -21.79 28.59 -16.12
C HIS A 10 -20.47 27.95 -15.64
N ILE A 11 -20.35 26.61 -15.68
CA ILE A 11 -19.15 25.86 -15.25
C ILE A 11 -18.26 25.57 -16.46
N TRP A 12 -18.81 25.02 -17.54
CA TRP A 12 -18.03 24.55 -18.69
C TRP A 12 -18.12 25.44 -19.94
N GLY A 13 -18.75 26.62 -19.82
CA GLY A 13 -18.97 27.53 -20.93
C GLY A 13 -19.78 26.90 -22.06
N ASP A 14 -19.36 27.14 -23.30
CA ASP A 14 -20.00 26.57 -24.49
C ASP A 14 -19.47 25.17 -24.86
N ASN A 15 -18.39 24.69 -24.21
CA ASN A 15 -17.76 23.42 -24.54
C ASN A 15 -17.47 22.58 -23.27
N PRO A 16 -18.35 21.62 -22.93
CA PRO A 16 -18.14 20.67 -21.83
C PRO A 16 -16.79 19.91 -21.86
N ARG A 17 -16.18 19.75 -23.05
CA ARG A 17 -14.88 19.07 -23.16
C ARG A 17 -13.72 19.87 -22.55
N ALA A 18 -13.88 21.17 -22.31
CA ALA A 18 -12.85 21.97 -21.63
C ALA A 18 -12.50 21.41 -20.25
N LEU A 19 -13.45 20.76 -19.57
CA LEU A 19 -13.19 20.10 -18.28
C LEU A 19 -12.21 18.93 -18.35
N LEU A 20 -11.99 18.35 -19.54
CA LEU A 20 -11.02 17.28 -19.71
C LEU A 20 -9.57 17.78 -19.60
N GLU A 21 -9.32 19.08 -19.76
CA GLU A 21 -7.99 19.68 -19.56
C GLU A 21 -7.54 19.59 -18.09
N GLU A 22 -8.49 19.53 -17.16
CA GLU A 22 -8.23 19.39 -15.72
C GLU A 22 -8.23 17.91 -15.27
N TYR A 23 -8.59 16.97 -16.15
CA TYR A 23 -8.72 15.56 -15.80
C TYR A 23 -7.35 14.88 -15.68
N ASN A 24 -6.94 14.60 -14.44
CA ASN A 24 -5.64 13.97 -14.13
C ASN A 24 -5.75 12.68 -13.32
N TYR A 25 -6.95 12.09 -13.24
CA TYR A 25 -7.18 10.87 -12.47
C TYR A 25 -6.37 9.71 -13.06
N GLN A 26 -5.34 9.24 -12.34
CA GLN A 26 -4.43 8.18 -12.77
C GLN A 26 -3.95 8.35 -14.22
N SER A 27 -3.51 9.56 -14.58
CA SER A 27 -3.25 9.98 -15.96
C SER A 27 -2.50 8.96 -16.82
N GLU A 28 -1.38 8.42 -16.34
CA GLU A 28 -0.59 7.42 -17.06
C GLU A 28 -1.36 6.13 -17.35
N LEU A 29 -2.08 5.60 -16.35
CA LEU A 29 -2.87 4.39 -16.50
C LEU A 29 -4.13 4.65 -17.35
N THR A 30 -4.76 5.80 -17.21
CA THR A 30 -5.88 6.24 -18.05
C THR A 30 -5.44 6.28 -19.51
N MET A 31 -4.33 6.94 -19.83
CA MET A 31 -3.80 6.99 -21.21
C MET A 31 -3.54 5.60 -21.77
N LYS A 32 -2.96 4.69 -20.97
CA LYS A 32 -2.75 3.31 -21.38
C LYS A 32 -4.08 2.61 -21.68
N LEU A 33 -5.04 2.67 -20.77
CA LEU A 33 -6.32 1.98 -20.89
C LEU A 33 -7.23 2.55 -21.99
N ASP A 34 -7.18 3.86 -22.26
CA ASP A 34 -7.94 4.49 -23.35
C ASP A 34 -7.49 4.01 -24.74
N THR A 35 -6.25 3.52 -24.86
CA THR A 35 -5.70 2.96 -26.11
C THR A 35 -5.87 1.44 -26.22
N LEU A 36 -6.45 0.78 -25.20
CA LEU A 36 -6.63 -0.66 -25.18
C LEU A 36 -7.61 -1.09 -26.28
N LYS A 37 -7.18 -2.06 -27.09
CA LYS A 37 -8.07 -2.75 -28.03
C LYS A 37 -8.57 -4.06 -27.41
N PRO A 38 -9.85 -4.45 -27.61
CA PRO A 38 -10.42 -5.66 -27.00
C PRO A 38 -9.62 -6.95 -27.23
N GLU A 39 -8.98 -7.09 -28.39
CA GLU A 39 -8.15 -8.25 -28.75
C GLU A 39 -6.87 -8.39 -27.90
N TYR A 40 -6.45 -7.34 -27.19
CA TYR A 40 -5.29 -7.36 -26.29
C TYR A 40 -5.67 -7.49 -24.81
N LEU A 41 -6.95 -7.70 -24.49
CA LEU A 41 -7.39 -7.89 -23.11
C LEU A 41 -6.84 -9.22 -22.56
N ASP A 42 -5.90 -9.11 -21.64
CA ASP A 42 -5.37 -10.21 -20.85
C ASP A 42 -5.63 -10.02 -19.35
N LEU A 43 -5.23 -10.99 -18.53
CA LEU A 43 -5.45 -10.93 -17.08
C LEU A 43 -4.73 -9.74 -16.42
N LYS A 44 -3.54 -9.38 -16.92
CA LYS A 44 -2.78 -8.24 -16.41
C LYS A 44 -3.55 -6.94 -16.65
N THR A 45 -4.00 -6.73 -17.87
CA THR A 45 -4.76 -5.55 -18.29
C THR A 45 -6.11 -5.50 -17.59
N PHE A 46 -6.75 -6.65 -17.37
CA PHE A 46 -7.95 -6.74 -16.54
C PHE A 46 -7.71 -6.23 -15.11
N TYR A 47 -6.62 -6.66 -14.46
CA TYR A 47 -6.28 -6.17 -13.12
C TYR A 47 -5.94 -4.68 -13.11
N GLU A 48 -5.29 -4.17 -14.16
CA GLU A 48 -5.05 -2.74 -14.34
C GLU A 48 -6.37 -1.93 -14.40
N ILE A 49 -7.38 -2.42 -15.13
CA ILE A 49 -8.72 -1.80 -15.16
C ILE A 49 -9.38 -1.80 -13.77
N VAL A 50 -9.31 -2.92 -13.06
CA VAL A 50 -9.87 -3.04 -11.70
C VAL A 50 -9.16 -2.08 -10.74
N LEU A 51 -7.83 -2.04 -10.76
CA LEU A 51 -7.02 -1.19 -9.90
C LEU A 51 -7.22 0.30 -10.23
N TRP A 52 -7.41 0.63 -11.51
CA TRP A 52 -7.80 1.97 -11.95
C TRP A 52 -9.10 2.38 -11.27
N LYS A 53 -10.14 1.54 -11.32
CA LYS A 53 -11.44 1.87 -10.70
C LYS A 53 -11.35 2.02 -9.18
N LEU A 54 -10.50 1.23 -8.53
CA LEU A 54 -10.32 1.26 -7.08
C LEU A 54 -9.42 2.41 -6.60
N ASN A 55 -8.76 3.15 -7.50
CA ASN A 55 -7.71 4.12 -7.17
C ASN A 55 -6.57 3.51 -6.35
N ARG A 56 -6.16 2.28 -6.72
CA ARG A 56 -5.18 1.49 -5.97
C ARG A 56 -3.92 1.15 -6.76
N PHE A 57 -3.73 1.72 -7.95
CA PHE A 57 -2.53 1.46 -8.75
C PHE A 57 -1.36 2.34 -8.26
N PRO A 58 -0.31 1.78 -7.63
CA PRO A 58 0.87 2.56 -7.26
C PRO A 58 1.75 2.79 -8.49
N ASN A 59 2.29 4.01 -8.64
CA ASN A 59 3.28 4.30 -9.66
C ASN A 59 4.69 4.10 -9.10
N ILE A 60 5.30 2.93 -9.37
CA ILE A 60 6.65 2.58 -8.93
C ILE A 60 7.63 2.83 -10.08
N GLN A 61 8.69 3.59 -9.80
CA GLN A 61 9.77 3.86 -10.75
C GLN A 61 10.61 2.58 -10.98
N SER A 62 11.18 2.43 -12.19
CA SER A 62 11.89 1.21 -12.57
C SER A 62 13.14 0.93 -11.73
N ASP A 63 13.85 1.98 -11.30
CA ASP A 63 15.00 1.90 -10.40
C ASP A 63 14.62 1.29 -9.04
N LEU A 64 13.52 1.75 -8.44
CA LEU A 64 13.01 1.19 -7.19
C LEU A 64 12.60 -0.28 -7.34
N LEU A 65 12.08 -0.67 -8.51
CA LEU A 65 11.76 -2.08 -8.78
C LEU A 65 13.01 -2.96 -8.80
N ASP A 66 14.13 -2.46 -9.31
CA ASP A 66 15.40 -3.18 -9.29
C ASP A 66 15.99 -3.25 -7.88
N GLU A 67 15.91 -2.17 -7.10
CA GLU A 67 16.31 -2.17 -5.67
C GLU A 67 15.49 -3.17 -4.84
N LEU A 68 14.18 -3.29 -5.11
CA LEU A 68 13.30 -4.23 -4.41
C LEU A 68 13.76 -5.69 -4.54
N LYS A 69 14.37 -6.07 -5.67
CA LYS A 69 14.91 -7.43 -5.85
C LYS A 69 16.01 -7.72 -4.83
N GLY A 70 16.76 -6.71 -4.41
CA GLY A 70 17.81 -6.83 -3.38
C GLY A 70 17.28 -7.29 -2.02
N ALA A 71 16.03 -6.94 -1.67
CA ALA A 71 15.41 -7.35 -0.40
C ALA A 71 15.32 -8.89 -0.24
N GLY A 72 15.27 -9.62 -1.36
CA GLY A 72 15.28 -11.09 -1.38
C GLY A 72 16.58 -11.72 -0.87
N THR A 73 17.67 -10.95 -0.78
CA THR A 73 18.99 -11.43 -0.36
C THR A 73 19.26 -11.28 1.14
N LEU A 74 18.43 -10.51 1.84
CA LEU A 74 18.55 -10.29 3.29
C LEU A 74 18.28 -11.58 4.06
N LYS A 75 19.01 -11.77 5.15
CA LYS A 75 18.83 -12.88 6.08
C LYS A 75 17.91 -12.49 7.23
N ALA A 76 17.37 -13.50 7.91
CA ALA A 76 16.54 -13.29 9.09
C ALA A 76 17.19 -12.32 10.08
N LYS A 77 16.39 -11.40 10.64
CA LYS A 77 16.82 -10.30 11.54
C LYS A 77 17.67 -9.20 10.90
N GLU A 78 17.91 -9.20 9.59
CA GLU A 78 18.58 -8.10 8.87
C GLU A 78 17.61 -7.02 8.36
N HIS A 79 16.36 -7.01 8.82
CA HIS A 79 15.31 -6.13 8.29
C HIS A 79 15.66 -4.63 8.33
N ARG A 80 16.48 -4.18 9.29
CA ARG A 80 16.92 -2.77 9.38
C ARG A 80 17.83 -2.34 8.21
N GLN A 81 18.46 -3.28 7.51
CA GLN A 81 19.23 -2.97 6.30
C GLN A 81 18.34 -2.47 5.15
N ALA A 82 17.03 -2.71 5.22
CA ALA A 82 16.06 -2.26 4.22
C ALA A 82 15.45 -0.89 4.54
N GLU A 83 16.02 -0.10 5.46
CA GLU A 83 15.45 1.20 5.86
C GLU A 83 15.30 2.14 4.66
N GLU A 84 16.35 2.32 3.86
CA GLU A 84 16.31 3.19 2.68
C GLU A 84 15.24 2.74 1.68
N LEU A 85 15.19 1.43 1.41
CA LEU A 85 14.20 0.82 0.53
C LEU A 85 12.77 1.04 1.02
N LEU A 86 12.53 0.88 2.33
CA LEU A 86 11.24 1.14 2.96
C LEU A 86 10.87 2.62 2.86
N GLN A 87 11.81 3.54 3.07
CA GLN A 87 11.55 4.98 2.91
C GLN A 87 11.18 5.34 1.47
N LYS A 88 11.84 4.74 0.47
CA LYS A 88 11.49 4.90 -0.95
C LYS A 88 10.07 4.39 -1.24
N LEU A 89 9.71 3.19 -0.77
CA LEU A 89 8.34 2.68 -0.86
C LEU A 89 7.30 3.61 -0.20
N LEU A 90 7.58 4.10 1.00
CA LEU A 90 6.69 5.02 1.72
C LEU A 90 6.58 6.39 1.04
N THR A 91 7.53 6.76 0.19
CA THR A 91 7.48 7.98 -0.62
C THR A 91 6.60 7.81 -1.86
N THR A 92 6.46 6.58 -2.37
CA THR A 92 5.63 6.28 -3.54
C THR A 92 4.13 6.55 -3.30
N PRO A 93 3.46 7.35 -4.15
CA PRO A 93 2.01 7.55 -4.08
C PRO A 93 1.23 6.23 -4.04
N GLY A 94 0.21 6.15 -3.18
CA GLY A 94 -0.59 4.92 -3.01
C GLY A 94 0.04 3.84 -2.12
N ILE A 95 1.32 3.95 -1.76
CA ILE A 95 1.99 2.97 -0.88
C ILE A 95 2.11 3.53 0.55
N ALA A 96 1.26 3.05 1.45
CA ALA A 96 1.39 3.25 2.89
C ALA A 96 2.06 2.03 3.54
N LEU A 97 2.37 2.11 4.83
CA LEU A 97 3.11 1.07 5.56
C LEU A 97 2.54 -0.36 5.39
N PRO A 98 1.21 -0.60 5.43
CA PRO A 98 0.67 -1.94 5.16
C PRO A 98 0.99 -2.46 3.76
N MET A 99 0.92 -1.60 2.74
CA MET A 99 1.25 -1.98 1.37
C MET A 99 2.77 -2.21 1.22
N ALA A 100 3.59 -1.34 1.80
CA ALA A 100 5.05 -1.48 1.77
C ALA A 100 5.50 -2.80 2.42
N SER A 101 4.99 -3.09 3.62
CA SER A 101 5.29 -4.36 4.31
C SER A 101 4.77 -5.59 3.56
N THR A 102 3.63 -5.47 2.86
CA THR A 102 3.11 -6.53 1.98
C THR A 102 4.06 -6.84 0.85
N ILE A 103 4.53 -5.80 0.13
CA ILE A 103 5.52 -5.96 -0.94
C ILE A 103 6.77 -6.66 -0.41
N LEU A 104 7.34 -6.16 0.70
CA LEU A 104 8.55 -6.72 1.29
C LEU A 104 8.36 -8.17 1.77
N ARG A 105 7.22 -8.49 2.42
CA ARG A 105 6.90 -9.85 2.88
C ARG A 105 6.77 -10.85 1.74
N PHE A 106 6.23 -10.43 0.59
CA PHE A 106 6.14 -11.32 -0.58
C PHE A 106 7.48 -11.51 -1.28
N LEU A 107 8.40 -10.55 -1.16
CA LEU A 107 9.77 -10.69 -1.65
C LEU A 107 10.66 -11.54 -0.73
N ASN A 108 10.50 -11.42 0.59
CA ASN A 108 11.29 -12.18 1.56
C ASN A 108 10.55 -12.40 2.90
N PRO A 109 9.76 -13.48 3.02
CA PRO A 109 8.99 -13.75 4.24
C PRO A 109 9.87 -14.11 5.45
N SER A 110 11.12 -14.52 5.24
CA SER A 110 12.06 -14.85 6.32
C SER A 110 12.56 -13.60 7.08
N VAL A 111 12.37 -12.42 6.48
CA VAL A 111 12.82 -11.12 7.01
C VAL A 111 11.65 -10.20 7.32
N PHE A 112 10.65 -10.18 6.45
CA PHE A 112 9.55 -9.23 6.52
C PHE A 112 8.22 -9.93 6.73
N GLN A 113 7.38 -9.31 7.54
CA GLN A 113 6.01 -9.73 7.82
C GLN A 113 5.08 -8.54 7.58
N ILE A 114 3.81 -8.81 7.24
CA ILE A 114 2.84 -7.74 7.00
C ILE A 114 2.51 -7.05 8.32
N ILE A 115 2.45 -5.72 8.31
CA ILE A 115 1.90 -4.93 9.41
C ILE A 115 0.58 -4.29 8.95
N ASP A 116 -0.49 -4.54 9.70
CA ASP A 116 -1.76 -3.84 9.55
C ASP A 116 -2.37 -3.54 10.93
N ASP A 117 -3.52 -2.87 10.96
CA ASP A 117 -4.21 -2.51 12.20
C ASP A 117 -4.53 -3.73 13.09
N ARG A 118 -4.77 -4.92 12.51
CA ARG A 118 -5.13 -6.13 13.26
C ARG A 118 -3.90 -6.76 13.88
N VAL A 119 -2.87 -7.00 13.08
CA VAL A 119 -1.67 -7.68 13.58
C VAL A 119 -0.91 -6.78 14.55
N TYR A 120 -0.84 -5.48 14.25
CA TYR A 120 -0.15 -4.51 15.09
C TYR A 120 -0.75 -4.41 16.50
N ARG A 121 -2.09 -4.40 16.64
CA ARG A 121 -2.73 -4.33 17.97
C ARG A 121 -2.56 -5.59 18.80
N ILE A 122 -2.43 -6.75 18.16
CA ILE A 122 -2.14 -8.01 18.87
C ILE A 122 -0.73 -7.99 19.45
N ILE A 123 0.25 -7.52 18.69
CA ILE A 123 1.65 -7.40 19.15
C ILE A 123 1.84 -6.26 20.15
N HIS A 124 1.05 -5.20 20.03
CA HIS A 124 1.16 -4.00 20.83
C HIS A 124 -0.16 -3.63 21.51
N PRO A 125 -0.67 -4.45 22.44
CA PRO A 125 -1.94 -4.19 23.11
C PRO A 125 -1.86 -2.87 23.87
N GLY A 126 -2.89 -2.03 23.71
CA GLY A 126 -2.99 -0.72 24.37
C GLY A 126 -2.10 0.38 23.79
N LYS A 127 -1.29 0.11 22.74
CA LYS A 127 -0.57 1.17 22.03
C LYS A 127 -1.46 1.87 21.01
N ALA A 128 -1.17 3.15 20.76
CA ALA A 128 -1.77 3.89 19.65
C ALA A 128 -1.41 3.24 18.31
N LYS A 129 -2.30 3.38 17.30
CA LYS A 129 -2.03 2.93 15.94
C LYS A 129 -0.75 3.56 15.37
N TYR A 130 -0.11 2.85 14.45
CA TYR A 130 0.99 3.42 13.67
C TYR A 130 0.47 4.58 12.79
N PRO A 131 1.33 5.54 12.40
CA PRO A 131 0.87 6.75 11.74
C PRO A 131 0.27 6.46 10.36
N SER A 132 -0.88 7.07 10.08
CA SER A 132 -1.44 7.14 8.73
C SER A 132 -0.54 7.96 7.81
N LYS A 133 -0.50 7.59 6.52
CA LYS A 133 0.26 8.35 5.52
C LYS A 133 -0.29 9.78 5.41
N PRO A 134 0.51 10.82 5.65
CA PRO A 134 0.03 12.20 5.59
C PRO A 134 -0.17 12.63 4.13
N GLN A 135 -1.04 13.62 3.90
CA GLN A 135 -1.20 14.23 2.57
C GLN A 135 0.10 14.84 2.05
N LYS A 136 0.86 15.51 2.94
CA LYS A 136 2.21 16.01 2.67
C LYS A 136 3.21 15.16 3.42
N LEU A 137 4.01 14.41 2.67
CA LEU A 137 5.10 13.59 3.21
C LEU A 137 6.12 14.46 3.95
N ASN A 138 6.63 13.95 5.06
CA ASN A 138 7.65 14.61 5.86
C ASN A 138 8.62 13.57 6.44
N LYS A 139 9.84 14.01 6.77
CA LYS A 139 10.91 13.13 7.28
C LYS A 139 10.51 12.41 8.57
N ARG A 140 9.74 13.07 9.44
CA ARG A 140 9.25 12.49 10.70
C ARG A 140 8.35 11.28 10.45
N TYR A 141 7.43 11.36 9.49
CA TYR A 141 6.58 10.23 9.11
C TYR A 141 7.43 9.04 8.64
N LEU A 142 8.42 9.28 7.78
CA LEU A 142 9.29 8.23 7.23
C LEU A 142 10.06 7.51 8.34
N SER A 143 10.77 8.26 9.19
CA SER A 143 11.55 7.70 10.30
C SER A 143 10.65 6.93 11.28
N ILE A 144 9.56 7.54 11.77
CA ILE A 144 8.66 6.87 12.73
C ILE A 144 8.03 5.60 12.12
N SER A 145 7.67 5.62 10.83
CA SER A 145 7.08 4.45 10.18
C SER A 145 8.10 3.31 10.05
N CYS A 146 9.36 3.63 9.74
CA CYS A 146 10.43 2.63 9.69
C CYS A 146 10.71 2.05 11.08
N ASP A 147 10.86 2.91 12.10
CA ASP A 147 11.12 2.50 13.47
C ASP A 147 10.01 1.57 13.99
N ILE A 148 8.74 1.98 13.84
CA ILE A 148 7.59 1.17 14.27
C ILE A 148 7.58 -0.18 13.56
N TYR A 149 7.85 -0.21 12.26
CA TYR A 149 7.83 -1.44 11.50
C TYR A 149 8.95 -2.39 11.92
N PHE A 150 10.17 -1.89 12.07
CA PHE A 150 11.30 -2.71 12.47
C PHE A 150 11.17 -3.18 13.93
N ASP A 151 10.69 -2.34 14.83
CA ASP A 151 10.37 -2.75 16.20
C ASP A 151 9.27 -3.82 16.24
N TYR A 152 8.30 -3.75 15.33
CA TYR A 152 7.30 -4.78 15.13
C TYR A 152 7.92 -6.12 14.67
N LEU A 153 8.83 -6.09 13.70
CA LEU A 153 9.54 -7.31 13.25
C LEU A 153 10.44 -7.89 14.37
N ASP A 154 11.11 -7.04 15.14
CA ASP A 154 11.86 -7.43 16.33
C ASP A 154 10.96 -8.11 17.37
N ALA A 155 9.75 -7.59 17.60
CA ALA A 155 8.77 -8.19 18.48
C ALA A 155 8.30 -9.57 17.97
N LEU A 156 8.04 -9.69 16.67
CA LEU A 156 7.71 -10.99 16.06
C LEU A 156 8.84 -12.00 16.20
N HIS A 157 10.10 -11.60 15.99
CA HIS A 157 11.24 -12.48 16.18
C HIS A 157 11.40 -12.97 17.62
N LYS A 158 10.99 -12.17 18.62
CA LYS A 158 10.98 -12.59 20.03
C LYS A 158 9.87 -13.61 20.33
N LEU A 159 8.74 -13.53 19.63
CA LEU A 159 7.61 -14.45 19.76
C LEU A 159 7.76 -15.72 18.91
N ALA A 160 8.61 -15.67 17.88
CA ALA A 160 8.81 -16.75 16.95
C ALA A 160 9.23 -18.03 17.68
N SER A 161 8.55 -19.12 17.35
CA SER A 161 8.79 -20.44 17.92
C SER A 161 8.34 -21.51 16.93
N PRO A 162 8.64 -22.81 17.15
CA PRO A 162 8.10 -23.87 16.30
C PRO A 162 6.57 -23.89 16.19
N LYS A 163 5.84 -23.30 17.15
CA LYS A 163 4.37 -23.18 17.14
C LYS A 163 3.86 -21.89 16.50
N LEU A 164 4.72 -20.89 16.36
CA LEU A 164 4.45 -19.63 15.68
C LEU A 164 5.65 -19.29 14.80
N PRO A 165 5.78 -19.93 13.63
CA PRO A 165 6.87 -19.67 12.71
C PRO A 165 6.84 -18.21 12.25
N PHE A 166 8.00 -17.56 12.21
CA PHE A 166 8.08 -16.15 11.82
C PHE A 166 7.46 -15.88 10.44
N GLU A 167 7.71 -16.76 9.46
CA GLU A 167 7.27 -16.60 8.07
C GLU A 167 5.75 -16.61 7.86
N GLU A 168 5.03 -17.14 8.86
CA GLU A 168 3.57 -17.28 8.89
C GLU A 168 2.92 -16.38 9.95
N ALA A 169 3.73 -15.64 10.73
CA ALA A 169 3.28 -14.95 11.92
C ALA A 169 2.21 -13.90 11.60
N ASP A 170 2.37 -13.13 10.53
CA ASP A 170 1.39 -12.11 10.14
C ASP A 170 -0.01 -12.71 9.94
N ARG A 171 -0.10 -13.83 9.22
CA ARG A 171 -1.36 -14.52 8.90
C ARG A 171 -1.97 -15.17 10.13
N ILE A 172 -1.16 -15.83 10.95
CA ILE A 172 -1.64 -16.49 12.17
C ILE A 172 -2.22 -15.45 13.13
N LEU A 173 -1.54 -14.32 13.31
CA LEU A 173 -1.96 -13.25 14.19
C LEU A 173 -3.17 -12.49 13.64
N TYR A 174 -3.27 -12.33 12.32
CA TYR A 174 -4.45 -11.80 11.65
C TYR A 174 -5.69 -12.65 11.92
N GLU A 175 -5.57 -13.98 11.78
CA GLU A 175 -6.67 -14.91 12.08
C GLU A 175 -7.01 -14.95 13.58
N LEU A 176 -6.01 -14.89 14.46
CA LEU A 176 -6.22 -14.79 15.91
C LEU A 176 -7.07 -13.57 16.23
N ASP A 177 -6.74 -12.42 15.66
CA ASP A 177 -7.46 -11.18 15.88
C ASP A 177 -8.93 -11.26 15.41
N ILE A 178 -9.20 -11.90 14.27
CA ILE A 178 -10.57 -12.18 13.81
C ILE A 178 -11.31 -13.07 14.81
N LYS A 179 -10.67 -14.15 15.29
CA LYS A 179 -11.27 -15.09 16.23
C LYS A 179 -11.55 -14.49 17.61
N LEU A 180 -10.81 -13.46 18.00
CA LEU A 180 -11.10 -12.66 19.20
C LEU A 180 -12.33 -11.74 19.03
N GLY A 181 -12.93 -11.67 17.84
CA GLY A 181 -14.12 -10.87 17.57
C GLY A 181 -13.82 -9.37 17.38
N ASN A 182 -12.55 -9.00 17.21
CA ASN A 182 -12.17 -7.61 17.06
C ASN A 182 -12.63 -7.04 15.71
N LYS A 183 -13.39 -5.96 15.76
CA LYS A 183 -13.89 -5.28 14.55
C LYS A 183 -12.86 -4.29 14.00
N ILE A 184 -12.83 -4.14 12.67
CA ILE A 184 -12.17 -3.00 12.02
C ILE A 184 -13.20 -1.87 11.97
N GLY A 185 -12.80 -0.65 12.35
CA GLY A 185 -13.64 0.54 12.18
C GLY A 185 -14.60 0.88 13.32
N THR A 186 -14.53 0.21 14.48
CA THR A 186 -15.22 0.68 15.70
C THR A 186 -14.19 1.31 16.64
N GLY A 187 -13.99 2.62 16.51
CA GLY A 187 -13.11 3.39 17.40
C GLY A 187 -12.83 4.81 16.90
N ILE A 188 -13.68 5.73 17.40
CA ILE A 188 -13.75 7.20 17.25
C ILE A 188 -14.31 7.70 15.92
#